data_AF-A0A950KA22-F1
#
_entry.id   AF-A0A950KA22-F1
#
_cell.length_a   1.000
_cell.length_b   1.000
_cell.length_c   1.000
_cell.angle_alpha   90.00
_cell.angle_beta   90.00
_cell.angle_gamma   90.00
#
_symmetry.space_group_name_H-M   'P 1'
#
loop_
_entity.id
_entity.type
_entity.pdbx_description
1 polymer ?
#
loop_
_entity_poly.entity_id
_entity_poly.type
_entity_poly.pdbx_seq_one_letter_code
_entity_poly.pdbx_strand_id
1 'polypeptide(L)'
;MNCPRCNSPAAEETLREFGGVCPKCLLAFSEEQDAPAFPNLEILEMLGQGGMGVVYKAVQKNLGRTVALKVLSPQLSSDPHFVERFTREAQALAQLSHPNIVGIYDSGIHDKVPYLVMEYVEGNSLRQLLATKELTAPRALEVVPQICD
;
A
#
# COMPACT_ATOMS: atom_id res chain seq x y z
N MET A 1 12.56 19.53 -13.15
CA MET A 1 13.74 18.66 -13.36
C MET A 1 13.39 17.56 -14.35
N ASN A 2 14.36 16.76 -14.79
CA ASN A 2 14.07 15.57 -15.58
C ASN A 2 14.08 14.34 -14.69
N CYS A 3 13.16 13.41 -14.95
CA CYS A 3 13.16 12.12 -14.29
C CYS A 3 14.48 11.38 -14.60
N PRO A 4 15.23 10.90 -13.60
CA PRO A 4 16.50 10.20 -13.82
C PRO A 4 16.35 8.86 -14.57
N ARG A 5 15.12 8.34 -14.73
CA ARG A 5 14.85 7.05 -15.37
C ARG A 5 14.44 7.16 -16.84
N CYS A 6 13.50 8.05 -17.19
CA CYS A 6 13.03 8.22 -18.58
C CYS A 6 13.41 9.56 -19.18
N ASN A 7 14.14 10.40 -18.44
CA ASN A 7 14.53 11.76 -18.79
C ASN A 7 13.34 12.69 -19.15
N SER A 8 12.10 12.28 -18.86
CA SER A 8 10.93 13.13 -19.10
C SER A 8 10.88 14.27 -18.10
N PRO A 9 10.42 15.47 -18.52
CA PRO A 9 10.25 16.60 -17.60
C PRO A 9 9.24 16.25 -16.51
N ALA A 10 9.60 16.52 -15.26
CA ALA A 10 8.75 16.33 -14.09
C ALA A 10 9.00 17.46 -13.07
N ALA A 11 7.94 17.86 -12.39
CA ALA A 11 8.08 18.80 -11.28
C ALA A 11 8.92 18.16 -10.17
N GLU A 12 9.76 18.96 -9.51
CA GLU A 12 10.64 18.49 -8.45
C GLU A 12 9.84 17.94 -7.26
N GLU A 13 8.72 18.57 -6.93
CA GLU A 13 7.76 18.10 -5.91
C GLU A 13 7.21 16.72 -6.26
N THR A 14 6.79 16.53 -7.51
CA THR A 14 6.34 15.25 -8.05
C THR A 14 7.44 14.19 -7.96
N LEU A 15 8.69 14.50 -8.32
CA LEU A 15 9.79 13.55 -8.20
C LEU A 15 10.05 13.18 -6.73
N ARG A 16 10.00 14.13 -5.80
CA ARG A 16 10.16 13.85 -4.35
C ARG A 16 9.02 13.00 -3.80
N GLU A 17 7.80 13.27 -4.24
CA GLU A 17 6.59 12.52 -3.87
C GLU A 17 6.65 11.06 -4.34
N PHE A 18 7.22 10.81 -5.52
CA PHE A 18 7.34 9.49 -6.14
C PHE A 18 8.76 8.88 -6.05
N GLY A 19 9.50 9.18 -4.98
CA GLY A 19 10.76 8.49 -4.65
C GLY A 19 11.90 8.72 -5.65
N GLY A 20 11.89 9.85 -6.35
CA GLY A 20 12.92 10.29 -7.29
C GLY A 20 12.61 9.96 -8.75
N VAL A 21 11.45 9.38 -9.09
CA VAL A 21 11.05 9.05 -10.47
C VAL A 21 9.69 9.65 -10.83
N CYS A 22 9.40 9.86 -12.12
CA CYS A 22 8.12 10.47 -12.53
C CYS A 22 6.95 9.46 -12.47
N PRO A 23 5.69 9.92 -12.44
CA PRO A 23 4.50 9.06 -12.37
C PRO A 23 4.45 8.06 -13.53
N LYS A 24 4.87 8.46 -14.73
CA LYS A 24 4.96 7.56 -15.88
C LYS A 24 5.95 6.43 -15.64
N CYS A 25 7.12 6.72 -15.08
CA CYS A 25 8.11 5.70 -14.72
C CYS A 25 7.64 4.84 -13.55
N LEU A 26 6.88 5.43 -12.62
CA LEU A 26 6.31 4.70 -11.50
C LEU A 26 5.26 3.70 -11.99
N LEU A 27 4.37 4.14 -12.87
CA LEU A 27 3.37 3.31 -13.56
C LEU A 27 4.00 2.37 -14.59
N ALA A 28 5.16 2.70 -15.18
CA ALA A 28 5.91 1.77 -16.02
C ALA A 28 6.58 0.64 -15.22
N PHE A 29 6.61 0.70 -13.87
CA PHE A 29 6.83 -0.51 -13.06
C PHE A 29 5.61 -1.45 -13.06
N SER A 30 4.43 -0.98 -13.46
CA SER A 30 3.22 -1.81 -13.55
C SER A 30 3.04 -2.52 -14.89
N GLU A 31 3.77 -2.13 -15.95
CA GLU A 31 3.52 -2.69 -17.28
C GLU A 31 4.63 -3.56 -17.88
N GLU A 32 5.90 -3.51 -17.43
CA GLU A 32 6.94 -4.30 -18.15
C GLU A 32 8.13 -4.85 -17.34
N GLN A 33 8.06 -4.90 -16.00
CA GLN A 33 8.82 -5.88 -15.19
C GLN A 33 8.34 -5.90 -13.72
N ASP A 34 7.59 -6.97 -13.42
CA ASP A 34 7.41 -7.63 -12.13
C ASP A 34 6.73 -6.86 -10.98
N ALA A 35 5.51 -6.36 -11.19
CA ALA A 35 4.52 -6.59 -10.12
C ALA A 35 4.40 -8.12 -9.98
N PRO A 36 4.58 -8.72 -8.79
CA PRO A 36 4.48 -10.16 -8.66
C PRO A 36 3.13 -10.61 -9.21
N ALA A 37 3.12 -11.54 -10.16
CA ALA A 37 1.90 -11.97 -10.83
C ALA A 37 1.11 -12.91 -9.90
N PHE A 38 0.44 -12.35 -8.90
CA PHE A 38 -0.38 -13.10 -7.95
C PHE A 38 -1.49 -13.84 -8.70
N PRO A 39 -1.45 -15.18 -8.82
CA PRO A 39 -2.35 -15.89 -9.75
C PRO A 39 -3.85 -15.67 -9.43
N ASN A 40 -4.15 -15.53 -8.15
CA ASN A 40 -5.50 -15.37 -7.61
C ASN A 40 -5.88 -13.91 -7.31
N LEU A 41 -5.01 -12.92 -7.59
CA LEU A 41 -5.29 -11.51 -7.37
C LEU A 41 -5.20 -10.74 -8.68
N GLU A 42 -6.21 -9.93 -8.96
CA GLU A 42 -6.20 -8.97 -10.06
C GLU A 42 -5.94 -7.58 -9.49
N ILE A 43 -4.76 -7.01 -9.75
CA ILE A 43 -4.40 -5.67 -9.27
C ILE A 43 -5.16 -4.63 -10.09
N LEU A 44 -5.88 -3.74 -9.40
CA LEU A 44 -6.68 -2.69 -10.03
C LEU A 44 -5.97 -1.34 -10.03
N GLU A 45 -5.54 -0.87 -8.86
CA GLU A 45 -4.94 0.45 -8.68
C GLU A 45 -4.03 0.49 -7.46
N MET A 46 -3.09 1.44 -7.43
CA MET A 46 -2.27 1.72 -6.25
C MET A 46 -3.04 2.61 -5.26
N LEU A 47 -3.14 2.18 -4.01
CA LEU A 47 -3.78 2.94 -2.93
C LEU A 47 -2.80 3.83 -2.17
N GLY A 48 -1.54 3.43 -2.07
CA GLY A 48 -0.52 4.23 -1.41
C GLY A 48 0.82 3.53 -1.26
N GLN A 49 1.84 4.30 -0.92
CA GLN A 49 3.20 3.82 -0.69
C GLN A 49 3.71 4.34 0.64
N GLY A 50 4.31 3.45 1.42
CA GLY A 50 4.97 3.76 2.69
C GLY A 50 6.44 3.34 2.66
N GLY A 51 7.13 3.52 3.80
CA GLY A 51 8.56 3.22 3.90
C GLY A 51 8.94 1.75 3.73
N MET A 52 7.99 0.81 3.87
CA MET A 52 8.24 -0.63 3.74
C MET A 52 7.72 -1.22 2.42
N GLY A 53 6.81 -0.56 1.71
CA GLY A 53 6.17 -1.18 0.56
C GLY A 53 5.02 -0.37 -0.02
N VAL A 54 4.32 -1.01 -0.96
CA VAL A 54 3.21 -0.43 -1.71
C VAL A 54 1.94 -1.19 -1.39
N VAL A 55 0.82 -0.47 -1.29
CA VAL A 55 -0.51 -1.04 -1.10
C VAL A 55 -1.31 -0.83 -2.39
N TYR A 56 -1.90 -1.91 -2.88
CA TYR A 56 -2.76 -1.94 -4.05
C TYR A 56 -4.19 -2.32 -3.67
N LYS A 57 -5.16 -1.87 -4.44
CA LYS A 57 -6.49 -2.46 -4.50
C LYS A 57 -6.45 -3.61 -5.48
N ALA A 58 -7.02 -4.74 -5.11
CA ALA A 58 -7.07 -5.91 -5.96
C ALA A 58 -8.40 -6.66 -5.81
N VAL A 59 -8.74 -7.49 -6.79
CA VAL A 59 -9.84 -8.45 -6.71
C VAL A 59 -9.27 -9.83 -6.46
N GLN A 60 -9.72 -10.49 -5.39
CA GLN A 60 -9.40 -11.88 -5.14
C GLN A 60 -10.32 -12.78 -5.97
N LYS A 61 -9.81 -13.28 -7.11
CA LYS A 61 -10.59 -13.90 -8.19
C LYS A 61 -11.45 -15.07 -7.74
N ASN A 62 -10.90 -15.94 -6.88
CA ASN A 62 -11.59 -17.14 -6.40
C ASN A 62 -12.81 -16.83 -5.49
N LEU A 63 -12.81 -15.68 -4.81
CA LEU A 63 -13.87 -15.26 -3.89
C LEU A 63 -14.69 -14.09 -4.44
N GLY A 64 -14.26 -13.45 -5.53
CA GLY A 64 -14.94 -12.31 -6.14
C GLY A 64 -14.98 -11.07 -5.24
N ARG A 65 -14.05 -10.92 -4.29
CA ARG A 65 -14.04 -9.80 -3.33
C ARG A 65 -12.91 -8.82 -3.59
N THR A 66 -13.16 -7.55 -3.30
CA THR A 66 -12.13 -6.51 -3.29
C THR A 66 -11.29 -6.62 -2.01
N VAL A 67 -9.98 -6.52 -2.16
CA VAL A 67 -8.99 -6.62 -1.08
C VAL A 67 -7.95 -5.52 -1.23
N ALA A 68 -7.28 -5.17 -0.12
CA ALA A 68 -6.06 -4.41 -0.18
C ALA A 68 -4.87 -5.38 -0.12
N LEU A 69 -3.88 -5.16 -0.98
CA LEU A 69 -2.69 -5.99 -1.14
C LEU A 69 -1.46 -5.14 -0.82
N LYS A 70 -0.84 -5.39 0.33
CA LYS A 70 0.43 -4.77 0.70
C LYS A 70 1.57 -5.66 0.23
N VAL A 71 2.49 -5.12 -0.56
CA VAL A 71 3.65 -5.80 -1.13
C VAL A 71 4.91 -5.13 -0.60
N LEU A 72 5.84 -5.92 -0.05
CA LEU A 72 7.15 -5.42 0.35
C LEU A 72 7.93 -5.02 -0.91
N SER A 73 8.56 -3.85 -0.89
CA SER A 73 9.34 -3.39 -2.04
C SER A 73 10.50 -4.35 -2.34
N PRO A 74 10.79 -4.69 -3.62
CA PRO A 74 11.90 -5.57 -3.98
C PRO A 74 13.27 -5.09 -3.49
N GLN A 75 13.45 -3.77 -3.36
CA GLN A 75 14.68 -3.17 -2.83
C GLN A 75 14.88 -3.48 -1.33
N LEU A 76 13.79 -3.78 -0.61
CA LEU A 76 13.80 -4.10 0.82
C LEU A 76 13.68 -5.60 1.10
N SER A 77 13.26 -6.41 0.12
CA SER A 77 13.06 -7.85 0.31
C SER A 77 14.36 -8.64 0.48
N SER A 78 15.50 -8.07 0.09
CA SER A 78 16.82 -8.67 0.33
C SER A 78 17.38 -8.41 1.74
N ASP A 79 16.80 -7.46 2.49
CA ASP A 79 17.22 -7.14 3.84
C ASP A 79 16.34 -7.93 4.85
N PRO A 80 16.92 -8.90 5.58
CA PRO A 80 16.18 -9.71 6.55
C PRO A 80 15.43 -8.90 7.60
N HIS A 81 15.93 -7.71 7.96
CA HIS A 81 15.29 -6.85 8.97
C HIS A 81 13.95 -6.29 8.50
N PHE A 82 13.82 -5.98 7.21
CA PHE A 82 12.54 -5.52 6.64
C PHE A 82 11.56 -6.66 6.45
N VAL A 83 12.05 -7.83 6.04
CA VAL A 83 11.23 -9.04 5.92
C VAL A 83 10.70 -9.49 7.29
N GLU A 84 11.55 -9.49 8.31
CA GLU A 84 11.16 -9.82 9.69
C GLU A 84 10.11 -8.83 10.22
N ARG A 85 10.34 -7.52 10.04
CA ARG A 85 9.34 -6.51 10.44
C ARG A 85 8.01 -6.69 9.72
N PHE A 86 8.03 -6.94 8.40
CA PHE A 86 6.82 -7.17 7.62
C PHE A 86 6.04 -8.39 8.14
N THR A 87 6.76 -9.48 8.40
CA THR A 87 6.18 -10.72 8.94
C THR A 87 5.60 -10.50 10.33
N ARG A 88 6.32 -9.77 11.19
CA ARG A 88 5.87 -9.45 12.55
C ARG A 88 4.61 -8.56 12.55
N GLU A 89 4.54 -7.56 11.66
CA GLU A 89 3.33 -6.74 11.47
C GLU A 89 2.15 -7.60 11.05
N ALA A 90 2.33 -8.49 10.07
CA ALA A 90 1.28 -9.39 9.62
C ALA A 90 0.77 -10.32 10.75
N GLN A 91 1.69 -10.91 11.52
CA GLN A 91 1.36 -11.78 12.66
C GLN A 91 0.65 -11.03 13.79
N ALA A 92 1.06 -9.79 14.07
CA ALA A 92 0.41 -8.95 15.07
C ALA A 92 -1.01 -8.60 14.62
N LEU A 93 -1.20 -8.15 13.38
CA LEU A 93 -2.51 -7.81 12.84
C LEU A 93 -3.45 -9.03 12.74
N ALA A 94 -2.92 -10.20 12.39
CA ALA A 94 -3.72 -11.44 12.30
C ALA A 94 -4.27 -11.92 13.66
N GLN A 95 -3.68 -11.48 14.78
CA GLN A 95 -4.16 -11.80 16.14
C GLN A 95 -5.21 -10.79 16.64
N LEU A 96 -5.41 -9.69 15.93
CA LEU A 96 -6.35 -8.64 16.32
C LEU A 96 -7.68 -8.84 15.59
N SER A 97 -8.77 -8.73 16.35
CA SER A 97 -10.14 -8.75 15.83
C SER A 97 -10.90 -7.60 16.47
N HIS A 98 -10.98 -6.48 15.75
CA HIS A 98 -11.60 -5.25 16.25
C HIS A 98 -12.28 -4.51 15.09
N PRO A 99 -13.48 -3.92 15.27
CA PRO A 99 -14.18 -3.20 14.19
C PRO A 99 -13.39 -2.03 13.59
N ASN A 100 -12.44 -1.44 14.35
CA ASN A 100 -11.63 -0.31 13.88
C ASN A 100 -10.22 -0.73 13.40
N ILE A 101 -9.96 -2.03 13.26
CA ILE A 101 -8.68 -2.58 12.77
C ILE A 101 -8.97 -3.46 11.56
N VAL A 102 -8.28 -3.18 10.45
CA VAL A 102 -8.44 -3.94 9.21
C VAL A 102 -8.12 -5.42 9.42
N GLY A 103 -9.01 -6.29 8.94
CA GLY A 103 -8.80 -7.73 9.01
C GLY A 103 -7.70 -8.21 8.05
N ILE A 104 -6.91 -9.20 8.48
CA ILE A 104 -5.98 -9.91 7.59
C ILE A 104 -6.66 -11.15 7.04
N TYR A 105 -6.56 -11.33 5.72
CA TYR A 105 -7.13 -12.49 5.03
C TYR A 105 -6.10 -13.55 4.69
N ASP A 106 -4.91 -13.14 4.26
CA ASP A 106 -3.85 -14.04 3.85
C ASP A 106 -2.49 -13.34 3.89
N SER A 107 -1.41 -14.10 4.01
CA SER A 107 -0.04 -13.60 3.94
C SER A 107 0.87 -14.65 3.34
N GLY A 108 1.86 -14.25 2.57
CA GLY A 108 2.78 -15.20 1.96
C GLY A 108 3.96 -14.56 1.27
N ILE A 109 4.65 -15.38 0.49
CA ILE A 109 5.75 -14.97 -0.37
C ILE A 109 5.43 -15.46 -1.78
N HIS A 110 5.42 -14.55 -2.75
CA HIS A 110 5.27 -14.88 -4.16
C HIS A 110 6.47 -14.32 -4.92
N ASP A 111 7.17 -15.14 -5.71
CA ASP A 111 8.39 -14.76 -6.42
C ASP A 111 9.43 -14.05 -5.54
N LYS A 112 9.62 -14.54 -4.30
CA LYS A 112 10.50 -13.98 -3.27
C LYS A 112 10.06 -12.62 -2.70
N VAL A 113 8.87 -12.15 -3.06
CA VAL A 113 8.30 -10.90 -2.57
C VAL A 113 7.25 -11.20 -1.48
N PRO A 114 7.48 -10.80 -0.23
CA PRO A 114 6.49 -10.88 0.83
C PRO A 114 5.26 -10.02 0.53
N TYR A 115 4.08 -10.57 0.79
CA TYR A 115 2.80 -9.90 0.59
C TYR A 115 1.83 -10.18 1.72
N LEU A 116 0.85 -9.28 1.84
CA LEU A 116 -0.24 -9.34 2.81
C LEU A 116 -1.55 -8.95 2.11
N VAL A 117 -2.55 -9.83 2.20
CA VAL A 117 -3.91 -9.57 1.72
C VAL A 117 -4.75 -9.20 2.93
N MET A 118 -5.36 -8.03 2.88
CA MET A 118 -6.12 -7.44 3.96
C MET A 118 -7.46 -6.91 3.46
N GLU A 119 -8.35 -6.62 4.41
CA GLU A 119 -9.61 -5.94 4.16
C GLU A 119 -9.39 -4.63 3.40
N TYR A 120 -10.20 -4.43 2.36
CA TYR A 120 -10.28 -3.15 1.69
C TYR A 120 -11.40 -2.31 2.33
N VAL A 121 -11.01 -1.18 2.91
CA VAL A 121 -11.96 -0.19 3.43
C VAL A 121 -12.09 0.91 2.40
N GLU A 122 -13.31 1.09 1.89
CA GLU A 122 -13.62 2.19 0.98
C GLU A 122 -13.70 3.51 1.76
N GLY A 123 -12.96 4.52 1.32
CA GLY A 123 -12.97 5.84 1.93
C GLY A 123 -11.65 6.58 1.78
N ASN A 124 -11.56 7.72 2.47
CA ASN A 124 -10.37 8.56 2.50
C ASN A 124 -9.52 8.27 3.74
N SER A 125 -8.21 8.20 3.56
CA SER A 125 -7.28 8.24 4.68
C SER A 125 -7.33 9.59 5.40
N LEU A 126 -7.00 9.61 6.70
CA LEU A 126 -6.87 10.87 7.44
C LEU A 126 -5.88 11.84 6.80
N ARG A 127 -4.83 11.33 6.15
CA ARG A 127 -3.87 12.16 5.40
C ARG A 127 -4.55 12.90 4.25
N GLN A 128 -5.42 12.23 3.50
CA GLN A 128 -6.18 12.85 2.42
C GLN A 128 -7.15 13.90 2.99
N LEU A 129 -7.90 13.57 4.03
CA LEU A 129 -8.84 14.50 4.67
C LEU A 129 -8.15 15.74 5.25
N LEU A 130 -6.92 15.59 5.77
CA LEU A 130 -6.09 16.70 6.22
C LEU A 130 -5.64 17.58 5.04
N ALA A 131 -5.20 16.96 3.94
CA ALA A 131 -4.76 17.68 2.75
C ALA A 131 -5.89 18.47 2.07
N THR A 132 -7.10 17.91 2.04
CA THR A 132 -8.31 18.56 1.49
C THR A 132 -8.97 19.54 2.46
N LYS A 133 -8.48 19.64 3.71
CA LYS A 133 -9.07 20.43 4.81
C LYS A 133 -10.50 20.02 5.15
N GLU A 134 -10.86 18.77 4.88
CA GLU A 134 -12.17 18.19 5.19
C GLU A 134 -12.22 17.62 6.62
N LEU A 135 -11.08 17.44 7.28
CA LEU A 135 -11.02 17.05 8.69
C LEU A 135 -11.21 18.28 9.60
N THR A 136 -12.45 18.55 10.00
CA THR A 136 -12.78 19.58 10.99
C THR A 136 -12.47 19.12 12.42
N ALA A 137 -12.32 20.06 13.36
CA ALA A 137 -12.10 19.71 14.77
C ALA A 137 -13.22 18.83 15.37
N PRO A 138 -14.53 19.10 15.11
CA PRO A 138 -15.60 18.18 15.52
C PRO A 138 -15.44 16.78 14.93
N ARG A 139 -15.12 16.68 13.63
CA ARG A 139 -14.93 15.38 12.98
C ARG A 139 -13.74 14.62 13.55
N ALA A 140 -12.65 15.31 13.91
CA ALA A 140 -11.51 14.70 14.58
C ALA A 140 -11.91 14.11 15.95
N LEU A 141 -12.74 14.81 16.72
CA LEU A 141 -13.24 14.32 18.02
C LEU A 141 -14.15 13.09 17.90
N GLU A 142 -14.80 12.88 16.75
CA GLU A 142 -15.56 11.65 16.48
C GLU A 142 -14.65 10.45 16.14
N VAL A 143 -13.52 10.71 15.46
CA VAL A 143 -12.62 9.66 14.96
C VAL A 143 -11.62 9.19 16.03
N VAL A 144 -11.06 10.11 16.82
CA VAL A 144 -10.01 9.77 17.81
C VAL A 144 -10.44 8.68 18.78
N PRO A 145 -11.64 8.70 19.39
CA PRO A 145 -12.07 7.63 20.30
C PRO A 145 -12.07 6.25 19.64
N GLN A 146 -12.42 6.16 18.35
CA GLN A 146 -12.44 4.89 17.61
C GLN A 146 -11.03 4.33 17.38
N ILE A 147 -10.02 5.20 17.28
CA ILE A 147 -8.61 4.81 17.10
C ILE A 147 -7.99 4.36 18.43
N CYS A 148 -8.45 4.91 19.55
CA CYS A 148 -7.90 4.66 20.88
C CYS A 148 -8.58 3.50 21.63
N ASP A 149 -9.68 2.98 21.11
CA ASP A 149 -10.39 1.79 21.60
C ASP A 149 -9.63 0.51 21.25
#